data_AF-K1U8H9-F1
#
_entry.id   AF-K1U8H9-F1
#
_cell.length_a   1.000
_cell.length_b   1.000
_cell.length_c   1.000
_cell.angle_alpha   90.00
_cell.angle_beta   90.00
_cell.angle_gamma   90.00
#
_symmetry.space_group_name_H-M   'P 1'
#
loop_
_entity.id
_entity.type
_entity.pdbx_description
1 polymer ?
#
loop_
_entity_poly.entity_id
_entity_poly.type
_entity_poly.pdbx_seq_one_letter_code
_entity_poly.pdbx_strand_id
1 'polypeptide(L)'
;MKELKALNKRTAPKSVAPEKIIQFGEGNFLRAFVDWIVWNMNKKTDFNGSVVVVQPLAGGMVDWLNGQDCLYHVNLQGKENGQAINTLERIDVISRALNPYSQNQAFMALAEQPEMRFIISNTTEAGIAFDDSCKFTDAPAASYPGKLVQLLFHRYKFFEGDPTKG
;
A
#
# COMPACT_ATOMS: atom_id res chain seq x y z
N MET A 1 -24.24 -6.45 -25.57
CA MET A 1 -23.06 -6.66 -24.70
C MET A 1 -23.56 -6.82 -23.26
N LYS A 2 -23.10 -7.81 -22.50
CA LYS A 2 -23.44 -7.89 -21.06
C LYS A 2 -22.81 -6.69 -20.36
N GLU A 3 -23.60 -5.97 -19.58
CA GLU A 3 -23.12 -4.86 -18.76
C GLU A 3 -22.06 -5.38 -17.78
N LEU A 4 -20.87 -4.78 -17.82
CA LEU A 4 -19.80 -5.12 -16.88
C LEU A 4 -20.17 -4.57 -15.52
N LYS A 5 -20.31 -5.46 -14.52
CA LYS A 5 -20.56 -5.05 -13.14
C LYS A 5 -19.34 -4.30 -12.60
N ALA A 6 -19.58 -3.23 -11.85
CA ALA A 6 -18.51 -2.54 -11.13
C ALA A 6 -17.76 -3.51 -10.22
N LEU A 7 -16.43 -3.40 -10.13
CA LEU A 7 -15.62 -4.23 -9.25
C LEU A 7 -15.56 -3.62 -7.85
N ASN A 8 -16.23 -4.24 -6.88
CA ASN A 8 -16.24 -3.82 -5.48
C ASN A 8 -16.71 -4.98 -4.60
N LYS A 9 -16.72 -4.82 -3.27
CA LYS A 9 -17.07 -5.91 -2.34
C LYS A 9 -18.52 -6.40 -2.45
N ARG A 10 -19.41 -5.63 -3.10
CA ARG A 10 -20.82 -6.02 -3.34
C ARG A 10 -20.94 -6.99 -4.50
N THR A 11 -19.99 -6.95 -5.44
CA THR A 11 -20.02 -7.72 -6.69
C THR A 11 -18.94 -8.81 -6.74
N ALA A 12 -17.93 -8.74 -5.86
CA ALA A 12 -16.86 -9.72 -5.78
C ALA A 12 -16.34 -9.88 -4.32
N PRO A 13 -15.98 -11.10 -3.86
CA PRO A 13 -15.52 -11.33 -2.48
C PRO A 13 -14.24 -10.57 -2.13
N LYS A 14 -14.16 -9.88 -0.99
CA LYS A 14 -12.91 -9.23 -0.54
C LYS A 14 -12.37 -9.91 0.70
N SER A 15 -11.12 -10.35 0.65
CA SER A 15 -10.42 -10.89 1.82
C SER A 15 -10.22 -9.81 2.89
N VAL A 16 -10.19 -10.24 4.16
CA VAL A 16 -9.88 -9.39 5.30
C VAL A 16 -8.74 -10.04 6.06
N ALA A 17 -7.64 -9.33 6.24
CA ALA A 17 -6.48 -9.75 7.00
C ALA A 17 -5.93 -8.55 7.81
N PRO A 18 -5.15 -8.80 8.87
CA PRO A 18 -4.49 -7.74 9.63
C PRO A 18 -3.60 -6.87 8.73
N GLU A 19 -3.61 -5.56 8.94
CA GLU A 19 -2.72 -4.63 8.25
C GLU A 19 -1.29 -4.84 8.76
N LYS A 20 -0.38 -5.28 7.88
CA LYS A 20 1.03 -5.58 8.21
C LYS A 20 2.03 -4.77 7.38
N ILE A 21 1.56 -4.16 6.30
CA ILE A 21 2.39 -3.51 5.28
C ILE A 21 1.90 -2.09 5.05
N ILE A 22 2.80 -1.12 5.16
CA ILE A 22 2.58 0.26 4.72
C ILE A 22 3.29 0.42 3.37
N GLN A 23 2.52 0.72 2.32
CA GLN A 23 3.03 0.88 0.97
C GLN A 23 2.97 2.35 0.55
N PHE A 24 4.12 2.99 0.35
CA PHE A 24 4.20 4.34 -0.21
C PHE A 24 4.21 4.26 -1.74
N GLY A 25 3.12 4.71 -2.35
CA GLY A 25 2.90 4.62 -3.79
C GLY A 25 1.79 3.65 -4.18
N GLU A 26 1.05 4.05 -5.20
CA GLU A 26 -0.16 3.37 -5.68
C GLU A 26 -0.07 2.97 -7.16
N GLY A 27 1.13 3.14 -7.74
CA GLY A 27 1.42 2.87 -9.14
C GLY A 27 1.30 1.40 -9.54
N ASN A 28 1.26 1.17 -10.85
CA ASN A 28 1.06 -0.15 -11.44
C ASN A 28 2.14 -1.17 -11.04
N PHE A 29 3.40 -0.75 -10.89
CA PHE A 29 4.49 -1.65 -10.51
C PHE A 29 4.22 -2.31 -9.15
N LEU A 30 3.91 -1.52 -8.12
CA LEU A 30 3.62 -2.06 -6.78
C LEU A 30 2.39 -2.97 -6.82
N ARG A 31 1.33 -2.56 -7.51
CA ARG A 31 0.09 -3.36 -7.63
C ARG A 31 0.25 -4.67 -8.40
N ALA A 32 1.06 -4.67 -9.46
CA ALA A 32 1.26 -5.85 -10.32
C ALA A 32 2.39 -6.76 -9.82
N PHE A 33 3.28 -6.27 -8.96
CA PHE A 33 4.45 -7.01 -8.50
C PHE A 33 4.39 -7.28 -7.00
N VAL A 34 4.52 -6.23 -6.17
CA VAL A 34 4.58 -6.36 -4.70
C VAL A 34 3.27 -6.91 -4.14
N ASP A 35 2.15 -6.26 -4.45
CA ASP A 35 0.84 -6.66 -3.96
C ASP A 35 0.44 -8.05 -4.48
N TRP A 36 0.84 -8.40 -5.71
CA TRP A 36 0.66 -9.75 -6.26
C TRP A 36 1.47 -10.81 -5.50
N ILE A 37 2.69 -10.49 -5.05
CA ILE A 37 3.48 -11.37 -4.19
C ILE A 37 2.78 -11.55 -2.84
N VAL A 38 2.30 -10.47 -2.21
CA VAL A 38 1.54 -10.54 -0.94
C VAL A 38 0.30 -11.41 -1.08
N TRP A 39 -0.45 -11.23 -2.17
CA TRP A 39 -1.61 -12.06 -2.49
C TRP A 39 -1.23 -13.54 -2.64
N ASN A 40 -0.17 -13.85 -3.37
CA ASN A 40 0.31 -15.23 -3.52
C ASN A 40 0.77 -15.83 -2.19
N MET A 41 1.45 -15.06 -1.35
CA MET A 41 1.86 -15.52 -0.01
C MET A 41 0.63 -15.86 0.83
N ASN A 42 -0.36 -14.97 0.91
CA ASN A 42 -1.62 -15.26 1.62
C ASN A 42 -2.35 -16.51 1.12
N LYS A 43 -2.17 -16.89 -0.17
CA LYS A 43 -2.77 -18.11 -0.74
C LYS A 43 -1.96 -19.37 -0.46
N LYS A 44 -0.64 -19.27 -0.33
CA LYS A 44 0.27 -20.42 -0.27
C LYS A 44 0.88 -20.65 1.11
N THR A 45 0.76 -19.68 2.02
CA THR A 45 1.34 -19.71 3.36
C THR A 45 0.36 -19.12 4.39
N ASP A 46 0.77 -19.08 5.64
CA ASP A 46 0.05 -18.49 6.77
C ASP A 46 0.35 -16.98 6.98
N PHE A 47 0.90 -16.29 5.96
CA PHE A 47 1.31 -14.89 6.07
C PHE A 47 0.19 -13.97 6.59
N ASN A 48 -1.05 -14.18 6.12
CA ASN A 48 -2.28 -13.51 6.56
C ASN A 48 -2.08 -12.01 6.82
N GLY A 49 -1.77 -11.25 5.77
CA GLY A 49 -1.46 -9.82 5.88
C GLY A 49 -2.11 -8.99 4.77
N SER A 50 -2.49 -7.76 5.12
CA SER A 50 -3.01 -6.74 4.22
C SER A 50 -2.08 -5.54 4.10
N VAL A 51 -2.27 -4.81 3.00
CA VAL A 51 -1.50 -3.62 2.62
C VAL A 51 -2.34 -2.36 2.80
N VAL A 52 -1.79 -1.36 3.49
CA VAL A 52 -2.32 0.01 3.48
C VAL A 52 -1.49 0.83 2.50
N VAL A 53 -2.12 1.35 1.47
CA VAL A 53 -1.47 2.22 0.49
C VAL A 53 -1.50 3.66 0.99
N VAL A 54 -0.37 4.36 0.92
CA VAL A 54 -0.21 5.77 1.25
C VAL A 54 0.18 6.54 -0.01
N GLN A 55 -0.62 7.54 -0.37
CA GLN A 55 -0.37 8.38 -1.53
C GLN A 55 0.94 9.18 -1.34
N PRO A 56 1.89 9.12 -2.28
CA PRO A 56 3.19 9.78 -2.14
C PRO A 56 3.09 11.29 -2.39
N LEU A 57 2.28 11.71 -3.36
CA LEU A 57 2.12 13.10 -3.81
C LEU A 57 0.69 13.60 -3.55
N ALA A 58 0.47 14.91 -3.58
CA ALA A 58 -0.86 15.50 -3.32
C ALA A 58 -1.91 15.07 -4.36
N GLY A 59 -1.50 14.91 -5.61
CA GLY A 59 -2.27 14.27 -6.67
C GLY A 59 -1.95 12.78 -6.76
N GLY A 60 -2.97 11.94 -6.86
CA GLY A 60 -2.81 10.50 -6.98
C GLY A 60 -4.15 9.80 -7.21
N MET A 61 -4.18 8.49 -7.02
CA MET A 61 -5.32 7.64 -7.39
C MET A 61 -5.93 6.85 -6.22
N VAL A 62 -5.70 7.29 -4.98
CA VAL A 62 -6.24 6.57 -3.81
C VAL A 62 -7.78 6.58 -3.77
N ASP A 63 -8.42 7.66 -4.20
CA ASP A 63 -9.88 7.72 -4.31
C ASP A 63 -10.42 6.74 -5.35
N TRP A 64 -9.72 6.59 -6.48
CA TRP A 64 -10.07 5.60 -7.51
C TRP A 64 -9.92 4.17 -6.97
N LEU A 65 -8.83 3.88 -6.24
CA LEU A 65 -8.66 2.59 -5.57
C LEU A 65 -9.77 2.32 -4.55
N ASN A 66 -10.04 3.28 -3.67
CA ASN A 66 -11.08 3.16 -2.65
C ASN A 66 -12.48 3.00 -3.26
N GLY A 67 -12.75 3.63 -4.41
CA GLY A 67 -14.00 3.48 -5.17
C GLY A 67 -14.30 2.04 -5.62
N GLN A 68 -13.27 1.19 -5.71
CA GLN A 68 -13.40 -0.24 -6.01
C GLN A 68 -13.22 -1.14 -4.78
N ASP A 69 -13.34 -0.59 -3.56
CA ASP A 69 -12.92 -1.24 -2.31
C ASP A 69 -11.48 -1.80 -2.42
N CYS A 70 -10.60 -1.09 -3.13
CA CYS A 70 -9.21 -1.49 -3.43
C CYS A 70 -9.05 -2.83 -4.15
N LEU A 71 -10.11 -3.35 -4.78
CA LEU A 71 -10.05 -4.52 -5.63
C LEU A 71 -9.57 -4.13 -7.03
N TYR A 72 -8.74 -4.97 -7.63
CA TYR A 72 -8.30 -4.82 -9.02
C TYR A 72 -7.90 -6.19 -9.59
N HIS A 73 -7.58 -6.22 -10.88
CA HIS A 73 -7.04 -7.41 -11.52
C HIS A 73 -5.60 -7.19 -11.96
N VAL A 74 -4.79 -8.22 -11.85
CA VAL A 74 -3.48 -8.32 -12.48
C VAL A 74 -3.62 -9.24 -13.68
N ASN A 75 -3.30 -8.73 -14.86
CA ASN A 75 -3.24 -9.50 -16.09
C ASN A 75 -1.76 -9.84 -16.38
N LEU A 76 -1.38 -11.09 -16.19
CA LEU A 76 -0.05 -11.60 -16.48
C LEU A 76 -0.02 -12.19 -17.88
N GLN A 77 0.72 -11.54 -18.78
CA GLN A 77 0.93 -11.99 -20.15
C GLN A 77 2.41 -12.21 -20.41
N GLY A 78 2.75 -13.30 -21.10
CA GLY A 78 4.14 -13.63 -21.39
C GLY A 78 4.30 -14.95 -22.12
N LYS A 79 5.51 -15.50 -22.05
CA LYS A 79 5.85 -16.80 -22.63
C LYS A 79 6.53 -17.66 -21.57
N GLU A 80 5.94 -18.79 -21.22
CA GLU A 80 6.46 -19.74 -20.25
C GLU A 80 6.68 -21.09 -20.96
N ASN A 81 7.88 -21.68 -20.85
CA ASN A 81 8.23 -22.94 -21.51
C ASN A 81 7.90 -22.97 -23.02
N GLY A 82 8.04 -21.83 -23.70
CA GLY A 82 7.74 -21.71 -25.12
C GLY A 82 6.26 -21.45 -25.45
N GLN A 83 5.35 -21.51 -24.49
CA GLN A 83 3.91 -21.31 -24.67
C GLN A 83 3.48 -19.92 -24.21
N ALA A 84 2.52 -19.32 -24.91
CA ALA A 84 1.94 -18.05 -24.49
C ALA A 84 1.10 -18.26 -23.22
N ILE A 85 1.33 -17.42 -22.22
CA ILE A 85 0.52 -17.37 -21.00
C ILE A 85 -0.25 -16.06 -20.96
N ASN A 86 -1.49 -16.12 -20.46
CA ASN A 86 -2.37 -14.99 -20.25
C ASN A 86 -3.30 -15.34 -19.09
N THR A 87 -2.97 -14.90 -17.88
CA THR A 87 -3.75 -15.15 -16.67
C THR A 87 -4.28 -13.84 -16.10
N LEU A 88 -5.52 -13.89 -15.59
CA LEU A 88 -6.16 -12.74 -14.99
C LEU A 88 -6.52 -13.08 -13.55
N GLU A 89 -5.78 -12.50 -12.62
CA GLU A 89 -5.96 -12.74 -11.18
C GLU A 89 -6.57 -11.53 -10.50
N ARG A 90 -7.54 -11.78 -9.62
CA ARG A 90 -8.18 -10.71 -8.84
C ARG A 90 -7.45 -10.53 -7.51
N ILE A 91 -6.90 -9.35 -7.32
CA ILE A 91 -6.13 -8.99 -6.13
C ILE A 91 -7.01 -8.24 -5.15
N ASP A 92 -6.91 -8.63 -3.88
CA ASP A 92 -7.75 -8.15 -2.78
C ASP A 92 -6.99 -7.93 -1.47
N VAL A 93 -5.65 -7.78 -1.53
CA VAL A 93 -4.80 -7.60 -0.33
C VAL A 93 -4.70 -6.17 0.17
N ILE A 94 -5.05 -5.18 -0.64
CA ILE A 94 -5.09 -3.78 -0.20
C ILE A 94 -6.35 -3.59 0.68
N SER A 95 -6.14 -3.30 1.97
CA SER A 95 -7.24 -3.08 2.91
C SER A 95 -7.93 -1.75 2.60
N ARG A 96 -7.12 -0.68 2.46
CA ARG A 96 -7.53 0.70 2.21
C ARG A 96 -6.37 1.51 1.61
N ALA A 97 -6.69 2.61 0.94
CA ALA A 97 -5.72 3.59 0.50
C ALA A 97 -5.96 4.93 1.21
N LEU A 98 -4.89 5.58 1.68
CA LEU A 98 -4.93 6.84 2.42
C LEU A 98 -4.29 7.96 1.62
N ASN A 99 -4.95 9.10 1.59
CA ASN A 99 -4.35 10.36 1.18
C ASN A 99 -3.79 11.06 2.43
N PRO A 100 -2.47 11.06 2.69
CA PRO A 100 -1.93 11.66 3.90
C PRO A 100 -2.12 13.19 3.94
N TYR A 101 -2.33 13.85 2.79
CA TYR A 101 -2.56 15.29 2.71
C TYR A 101 -3.94 15.72 3.23
N SER A 102 -4.94 14.84 3.14
CA SER A 102 -6.28 15.08 3.71
C SER A 102 -6.59 14.21 4.93
N GLN A 103 -5.82 13.14 5.15
CA GLN A 103 -6.05 12.13 6.19
C GLN A 103 -4.78 11.92 7.04
N ASN A 104 -4.03 12.99 7.33
CA ASN A 104 -2.74 12.90 8.04
C ASN A 104 -2.86 12.15 9.37
N GLN A 105 -3.92 12.39 10.14
CA GLN A 105 -4.15 11.67 11.39
C GLN A 105 -4.29 10.15 11.19
N ALA A 106 -5.00 9.71 10.15
CA ALA A 106 -5.15 8.30 9.84
C ALA A 106 -3.84 7.66 9.35
N PHE A 107 -3.04 8.42 8.59
CA PHE A 107 -1.69 8.02 8.20
C PHE A 107 -0.78 7.84 9.42
N MET A 108 -0.75 8.81 10.33
CA MET A 108 0.06 8.74 11.56
C MET A 108 -0.40 7.62 12.50
N ALA A 109 -1.70 7.33 12.56
CA ALA A 109 -2.23 6.22 13.35
C ALA A 109 -1.71 4.84 12.90
N LEU A 110 -1.20 4.70 11.67
CA LEU A 110 -0.55 3.46 11.23
C LEU A 110 0.71 3.14 12.06
N ALA A 111 1.42 4.18 12.53
CA ALA A 111 2.61 4.00 13.35
C ALA A 111 2.28 3.40 14.73
N GLU A 112 1.04 3.53 15.20
CA GLU A 112 0.59 3.02 16.50
C GLU A 112 0.15 1.55 16.44
N GLN A 113 -0.04 0.98 15.23
CA GLN A 113 -0.50 -0.39 15.05
C GLN A 113 0.66 -1.38 15.27
N PRO A 114 0.60 -2.25 16.30
CA PRO A 114 1.70 -3.17 16.61
C PRO A 114 1.93 -4.25 15.53
N GLU A 115 0.92 -4.55 14.71
CA GLU A 115 0.98 -5.54 13.63
C GLU A 115 1.74 -5.03 12.39
N MET A 116 1.90 -3.72 12.25
CA MET A 116 2.68 -3.13 11.15
C MET A 116 4.13 -3.59 11.23
N ARG A 117 4.62 -4.22 10.16
CA ARG A 117 5.93 -4.87 10.13
C ARG A 117 6.79 -4.49 8.94
N PHE A 118 6.17 -4.17 7.80
CA PHE A 118 6.90 -3.87 6.57
C PHE A 118 6.53 -2.50 6.04
N ILE A 119 7.54 -1.79 5.57
CA ILE A 119 7.36 -0.57 4.77
C ILE A 119 7.93 -0.85 3.39
N ILE A 120 7.13 -0.62 2.37
CA ILE A 120 7.53 -0.80 0.97
C ILE A 120 7.29 0.52 0.25
N SER A 121 8.19 0.90 -0.64
CA SER A 121 8.01 2.07 -1.49
C SER A 121 8.55 1.82 -2.89
N ASN A 122 8.01 2.57 -3.85
CA ASN A 122 8.61 2.74 -5.16
C ASN A 122 8.60 4.23 -5.52
N THR A 123 9.62 4.95 -5.09
CA THR A 123 9.69 6.42 -5.19
C THR A 123 10.63 6.92 -6.28
N THR A 124 11.19 6.03 -7.10
CA THR A 124 12.33 6.30 -8.01
C THR A 124 13.50 6.99 -7.30
N GLU A 125 14.56 7.29 -8.03
CA GLU A 125 15.73 8.02 -7.53
C GLU A 125 15.37 9.44 -7.12
N ALA A 126 14.40 10.06 -7.81
CA ALA A 126 13.98 11.43 -7.53
C ALA A 126 13.20 11.55 -6.21
N GLY A 127 12.45 10.51 -5.81
CA GLY A 127 11.60 10.57 -4.62
C GLY A 127 12.31 10.24 -3.31
N ILE A 128 13.53 9.67 -3.34
CA ILE A 128 14.36 9.48 -2.13
C ILE A 128 15.26 10.69 -1.82
N ALA A 129 15.16 11.76 -2.61
CA ALA A 129 15.97 12.96 -2.43
C ALA A 129 15.70 13.62 -1.06
N PHE A 130 16.77 14.17 -0.48
CA PHE A 130 16.67 15.04 0.67
C PHE A 130 16.06 16.38 0.25
N ASP A 131 15.15 16.88 1.07
CA ASP A 131 14.48 18.17 0.89
C ASP A 131 14.64 18.96 2.20
N ASP A 132 15.45 20.00 2.17
CA ASP A 132 15.77 20.84 3.33
C ASP A 132 14.61 21.75 3.75
N SER A 133 13.58 21.88 2.91
CA SER A 133 12.37 22.63 3.22
C SER A 133 11.38 21.85 4.10
N CYS A 134 11.51 20.52 4.14
CA CYS A 134 10.68 19.65 4.97
C CYS A 134 10.95 19.90 6.47
N LYS A 135 9.90 20.25 7.21
CA LYS A 135 9.94 20.44 8.66
C LYS A 135 9.29 19.27 9.36
N PHE A 136 9.78 18.96 10.55
CA PHE A 136 9.21 17.91 11.38
C PHE A 136 7.73 18.15 11.72
N THR A 137 7.30 19.41 11.79
CA THR A 137 5.92 19.84 12.07
C THR A 137 4.99 19.82 10.85
N ASP A 138 5.48 19.49 9.66
CA ASP A 138 4.64 19.43 8.46
C ASP A 138 3.60 18.30 8.58
N ALA A 139 2.43 18.48 7.95
CA ALA A 139 1.33 17.53 8.08
C ALA A 139 0.65 17.28 6.71
N PRO A 140 1.16 16.33 5.90
CA PRO A 140 2.38 15.54 6.09
C PRO A 140 3.62 16.29 5.57
N ALA A 141 4.82 15.80 5.88
CA ALA A 141 6.03 16.24 5.17
C ALA A 141 5.91 16.01 3.65
N ALA A 142 6.49 16.89 2.84
CA ALA A 142 6.34 16.86 1.38
C ALA A 142 7.10 15.69 0.73
N SER A 143 8.31 15.40 1.20
CA SER A 143 9.17 14.31 0.67
C SER A 143 8.81 12.95 1.26
N TYR A 144 9.14 11.86 0.54
CA TYR A 144 9.00 10.51 1.09
C TYR A 144 9.88 10.26 2.33
N PRO A 145 11.20 10.62 2.33
CA PRO A 145 12.02 10.51 3.53
C PRO A 145 11.45 11.29 4.72
N GLY A 146 10.90 12.48 4.49
CA GLY A 146 10.25 13.27 5.53
C GLY A 146 9.05 12.54 6.14
N LYS A 147 8.12 12.04 5.31
CA LYS A 147 6.96 11.27 5.78
C LYS A 147 7.37 10.02 6.56
N LEU A 148 8.37 9.31 6.04
CA LEU A 148 8.88 8.10 6.67
C LEU A 148 9.49 8.39 8.05
N VAL A 149 10.30 9.44 8.16
CA VAL A 149 10.90 9.85 9.44
C VAL A 149 9.83 10.26 10.44
N GLN A 150 8.82 11.03 10.03
CA GLN A 150 7.70 11.39 10.91
C GLN A 150 6.98 10.15 11.44
N LEU A 151 6.65 9.22 10.55
CA LEU A 151 5.95 7.98 10.89
C LEU A 151 6.78 7.11 11.86
N LEU A 152 8.06 6.88 11.55
CA LEU A 152 8.94 6.05 12.37
C LEU A 152 9.26 6.70 13.72
N PHE A 153 9.42 8.03 13.76
CA PHE A 153 9.63 8.74 15.02
C PHE A 153 8.39 8.68 15.91
N HIS A 154 7.20 8.86 15.34
CA HIS A 154 5.93 8.69 16.08
C HIS A 154 5.83 7.29 16.65
N ARG A 155 6.13 6.26 15.85
CA ARG A 155 6.16 4.86 16.30
C ARG A 155 7.14 4.64 17.44
N TYR A 156 8.37 5.14 17.31
CA TYR A 156 9.39 5.05 18.35
C TYR A 156 8.92 5.68 19.67
N LYS A 157 8.30 6.86 19.61
CA LYS A 157 7.74 7.52 20.80
C LYS A 157 6.56 6.76 21.41
N PHE A 158 5.66 6.27 20.57
CA PHE A 158 4.46 5.56 21.01
C PHE A 158 4.79 4.24 21.73
N PHE A 159 5.77 3.49 21.23
CA PHE A 159 6.22 2.24 21.85
C PHE A 159 7.42 2.42 22.79
N GLU A 160 7.74 3.66 23.18
CA GLU A 160 8.83 3.96 24.13
C GLU A 160 10.20 3.35 23.73
N GLY A 161 10.44 3.18 22.43
CA GLY A 161 11.66 2.57 21.90
C GLY A 161 11.75 1.04 22.05
N ASP A 162 10.64 0.33 22.24
CA ASP A 162 10.60 -1.13 22.30
C ASP A 162 11.24 -1.76 21.03
N PRO A 163 12.36 -2.52 21.17
CA PRO A 163 13.06 -3.12 20.04
C PRO A 163 12.25 -4.23 19.33
N THR A 164 11.17 -4.72 19.94
CA THR A 164 10.25 -5.69 19.31
C THR A 164 9.18 -5.01 18.45
N LYS A 165 9.07 -3.69 18.53
CA LYS A 165 8.13 -2.87 17.76
C LYS A 165 8.82 -2.05 16.67
N GLY A 166 10.14 -2.17 16.55
CA GLY A 166 10.99 -1.63 15.47
C GLY A 166 11.10 -2.53 14.25
#